data_AF-A0A8X6PEX7-F1
#
_entry.id   AF-A0A8X6PEX7-F1
#
_cell.length_a   1.000
_cell.length_b   1.000
_cell.length_c   1.000
_cell.angle_alpha   90.00
_cell.angle_beta   90.00
_cell.angle_gamma   90.00
#
_symmetry.space_group_name_H-M   'P 1'
#
loop_
_entity.id
_entity.type
_entity.pdbx_description
1 polymer ?
#
loop_
_entity_poly.entity_id
_entity_poly.type
_entity_poly.pdbx_seq_one_letter_code
_entity_poly.pdbx_strand_id
1 'polypeptide(L)'
;NTLGEAQTLLYALQDTYENNKIISLNILQSSDTSILELEDAHFLKILLQTTFILASSTKPPDTVTAAYMFAFMVKSKKFEVHLIKFLLKQVEEGVSVLPCEKDVLISITYSSSFIALLLLSGELLKHLRVAQRSLLDAAAYAPLYGVLACIRSVIAQLDFKLLKDKLSLNQWTLLIQELISLSIKVASVVEPVVCNSSPEGHLPMDTDSDSLLQLQATVRRAIGKRFQSAVVGSECASLESDQVILDMVKTHAVTAQILLLCCWRTHKEVSLLFGEISDKIPVKSASESISSGILDIVQVLDIGEYFMRQMTLVKHKGAFEQAYIGFSKLCCMLWR
;
A
#
# COMPACT_ATOMS: atom_id res chain seq x y z
N ASN A 1 11.10 -3.32 30.00
CA ASN A 1 10.87 -4.49 29.13
C ASN A 1 12.22 -5.03 28.67
N THR A 2 12.37 -6.34 28.62
CA THR A 2 13.61 -7.01 28.17
C THR A 2 13.66 -7.11 26.65
N LEU A 3 14.86 -7.33 26.07
CA LEU A 3 15.04 -7.54 24.62
C LEU A 3 14.17 -8.70 24.09
N GLY A 4 14.05 -9.79 24.86
CA GLY A 4 13.22 -10.95 24.49
C GLY A 4 11.72 -10.63 24.43
N GLU A 5 11.24 -9.72 25.28
CA GLU A 5 9.85 -9.25 25.21
C GLU A 5 9.60 -8.42 23.94
N ALA A 6 10.52 -7.53 23.56
CA ALA A 6 10.41 -6.76 22.33
C ALA A 6 10.39 -7.65 21.09
N GLN A 7 11.24 -8.69 21.03
CA GLN A 7 11.23 -9.67 19.96
C GLN A 7 9.94 -10.48 19.91
N THR A 8 9.39 -10.85 21.06
CA THR A 8 8.10 -11.55 21.16
C THR A 8 6.96 -10.69 20.63
N LEU A 9 6.95 -9.40 20.97
CA LEU A 9 5.95 -8.44 20.47
C LEU A 9 6.10 -8.23 18.95
N LEU A 10 7.32 -8.12 18.44
CA LEU A 10 7.58 -8.04 17.00
C LEU A 10 7.07 -9.29 16.27
N TYR A 11 7.24 -10.48 16.86
CA TYR A 11 6.67 -11.72 16.33
C TYR A 11 5.13 -11.69 16.37
N ALA A 12 4.53 -11.15 17.42
CA ALA A 12 3.08 -10.99 17.54
C ALA A 12 2.47 -10.04 16.49
N LEU A 13 3.27 -9.17 15.85
CA LEU A 13 2.79 -8.40 14.68
C LEU A 13 2.46 -9.29 13.49
N GLN A 14 2.96 -10.53 13.46
CA GLN A 14 2.69 -11.53 12.42
C GLN A 14 1.49 -12.43 12.75
N ASP A 15 0.81 -12.21 13.88
CA ASP A 15 -0.34 -13.00 14.31
C ASP A 15 -1.47 -13.01 13.27
N THR A 16 -2.27 -14.07 13.23
CA THR A 16 -3.44 -14.15 12.34
C THR A 16 -4.61 -13.29 12.81
N TYR A 17 -4.65 -12.93 14.09
CA TYR A 17 -5.71 -12.15 14.69
C TYR A 17 -5.31 -10.68 14.84
N GLU A 18 -6.07 -9.79 14.19
CA GLU A 18 -5.76 -8.36 14.10
C GLU A 18 -5.66 -7.67 15.47
N ASN A 19 -6.52 -8.04 16.43
CA ASN A 19 -6.50 -7.45 17.77
C ASN A 19 -5.16 -7.69 18.48
N ASN A 20 -4.51 -8.84 18.25
CA ASN A 20 -3.21 -9.13 18.84
C ASN A 20 -2.13 -8.22 18.25
N LYS A 21 -2.21 -7.91 16.94
CA LYS A 21 -1.31 -6.94 16.29
C LYS A 21 -1.47 -5.54 16.86
N ILE A 22 -2.72 -5.10 17.07
CA ILE A 22 -3.03 -3.78 17.64
C ILE A 22 -2.47 -3.66 19.06
N ILE A 23 -2.74 -4.64 19.92
CA ILE A 23 -2.23 -4.66 21.30
C ILE A 23 -0.71 -4.66 21.30
N SER A 24 -0.09 -5.52 20.48
CA SER A 24 1.36 -5.59 20.37
C SER A 24 1.97 -4.26 19.92
N LEU A 25 1.42 -3.63 18.88
CA LEU A 25 1.87 -2.33 18.38
C LEU A 25 1.77 -1.26 19.48
N ASN A 26 0.65 -1.18 20.19
CA ASN A 26 0.46 -0.21 21.26
C ASN A 26 1.50 -0.40 22.38
N ILE A 27 1.79 -1.65 22.78
CA ILE A 27 2.82 -1.95 23.77
C ILE A 27 4.20 -1.52 23.25
N LEU A 28 4.55 -1.89 22.01
CA LEU A 28 5.82 -1.52 21.38
C LEU A 28 6.03 -0.01 21.29
N GLN A 29 4.97 0.76 20.99
CA GLN A 29 5.03 2.21 20.87
C GLN A 29 5.00 2.94 22.22
N SER A 30 4.39 2.35 23.23
CA SER A 30 4.35 2.88 24.60
C SER A 30 5.63 2.60 25.39
N SER A 31 6.39 1.58 24.98
CA SER A 31 7.66 1.20 25.58
C SER A 31 8.75 2.20 25.21
N ASP A 32 9.69 2.44 26.12
CA ASP A 32 10.89 3.19 25.79
C ASP A 32 11.66 2.43 24.70
N THR A 33 11.78 3.04 23.51
CA THR A 33 12.43 2.44 22.33
C THR A 33 13.92 2.17 22.55
N SER A 34 14.46 2.56 23.72
CA SER A 34 15.79 2.19 24.23
C SER A 34 16.05 0.68 24.23
N ILE A 35 15.02 -0.18 24.26
CA ILE A 35 15.22 -1.64 24.20
C ILE A 35 15.70 -2.10 22.82
N LEU A 36 15.38 -1.36 21.76
CA LEU A 36 15.93 -1.57 20.42
C LEU A 36 17.38 -1.08 20.31
N GLU A 37 17.92 -0.37 21.32
CA GLU A 37 19.34 0.01 21.35
C GLU A 37 20.29 -1.17 21.49
N LEU A 38 19.75 -2.32 21.91
CA LEU A 38 20.48 -3.58 22.04
C LEU A 38 20.51 -4.39 20.73
N GLU A 39 19.72 -4.02 19.73
CA GLU A 39 19.67 -4.72 18.43
C GLU A 39 20.73 -4.18 17.46
N ASP A 40 21.35 -5.09 16.70
CA ASP A 40 22.38 -4.75 15.72
C ASP A 40 21.80 -4.01 14.49
N ALA A 41 22.59 -3.14 13.87
CA ALA A 41 22.24 -2.42 12.65
C ALA A 41 21.89 -3.38 11.49
N HIS A 42 22.46 -4.59 11.49
CA HIS A 42 22.10 -5.64 10.55
C HIS A 42 20.65 -6.11 10.71
N PHE A 43 20.20 -6.32 11.95
CA PHE A 43 18.83 -6.74 12.26
C PHE A 43 17.82 -5.69 11.78
N LEU A 44 18.04 -4.42 12.11
CA LEU A 44 17.15 -3.32 11.70
C LEU A 44 17.03 -3.22 10.17
N LYS A 45 18.14 -3.43 9.45
CA LYS A 45 18.15 -3.48 7.98
C LYS A 45 17.33 -4.65 7.45
N ILE A 46 17.53 -5.87 7.99
CA ILE A 46 16.77 -7.06 7.56
C ILE A 46 15.29 -6.88 7.84
N LEU A 47 14.94 -6.32 9.01
CA LEU A 47 13.56 -6.09 9.38
C LEU A 47 12.88 -5.15 8.37
N LEU A 48 13.51 -4.02 8.04
CA LEU A 48 13.02 -3.09 7.02
C LEU A 48 12.87 -3.74 5.65
N GLN A 49 13.87 -4.53 5.21
CA GLN A 49 13.80 -5.28 3.95
C GLN A 49 12.64 -6.26 3.92
N THR A 50 12.46 -7.00 5.01
CA THR A 50 11.37 -7.96 5.16
C THR A 50 10.02 -7.25 5.11
N THR A 51 9.89 -6.10 5.76
CA THR A 51 8.66 -5.30 5.72
C THR A 51 8.32 -4.84 4.30
N PHE A 52 9.30 -4.41 3.49
CA PHE A 52 9.05 -4.10 2.08
C PHE A 52 8.59 -5.32 1.27
N ILE A 53 9.22 -6.49 1.47
CA ILE A 53 8.80 -7.73 0.81
C ILE A 53 7.36 -8.08 1.17
N LEU A 54 6.98 -7.95 2.45
CA LEU A 54 5.62 -8.19 2.91
C LEU A 54 4.63 -7.15 2.36
N ALA A 55 5.03 -5.88 2.23
CA ALA A 55 4.20 -4.82 1.65
C ALA A 55 3.89 -5.08 0.16
N SER A 56 4.82 -5.71 -0.56
CA SER A 56 4.65 -6.10 -1.96
C SER A 56 4.11 -7.54 -2.14
N SER A 57 3.69 -8.21 -1.06
CA SER A 57 3.16 -9.57 -1.12
C SER A 57 1.75 -9.61 -1.70
N THR A 58 1.46 -10.64 -2.51
CA THR A 58 0.11 -10.95 -3.01
C THR A 58 -0.80 -11.55 -1.93
N LYS A 59 -0.27 -11.87 -0.74
CA LYS A 59 -1.04 -12.40 0.38
C LYS A 59 -1.54 -11.26 1.26
N PRO A 60 -2.86 -11.13 1.47
CA PRO A 60 -3.39 -10.07 2.33
C PRO A 60 -2.82 -10.05 3.77
N PRO A 61 -2.64 -11.19 4.48
CA PRO A 61 -2.07 -11.17 5.84
C PRO A 61 -0.66 -10.57 5.92
N ASP A 62 0.16 -10.80 4.90
CA ASP A 62 1.52 -10.27 4.81
C ASP A 62 1.48 -8.74 4.70
N THR A 63 0.61 -8.21 3.83
CA THR A 63 0.49 -6.75 3.64
C THR A 63 -0.05 -6.02 4.87
N VAL A 64 -0.96 -6.66 5.62
CA VAL A 64 -1.43 -6.13 6.90
C VAL A 64 -0.29 -6.10 7.92
N THR A 65 0.46 -7.20 8.02
CA THR A 65 1.65 -7.29 8.88
C THR A 65 2.67 -6.20 8.55
N ALA A 66 2.94 -5.96 7.27
CA ALA A 66 3.84 -4.90 6.83
C ALA A 66 3.37 -3.50 7.29
N ALA A 67 2.06 -3.24 7.24
CA ALA A 67 1.50 -1.97 7.67
C ALA A 67 1.73 -1.71 9.17
N TYR A 68 1.58 -2.72 10.04
CA TYR A 68 1.91 -2.60 11.46
C TYR A 68 3.41 -2.44 11.71
N MET A 69 4.24 -3.18 10.97
CA MET A 69 5.70 -3.04 11.08
C MET A 69 6.17 -1.63 10.71
N PHE A 70 5.63 -1.03 9.64
CA PHE A 70 5.94 0.36 9.30
C PHE A 70 5.45 1.34 10.37
N ALA A 71 4.23 1.16 10.91
CA ALA A 71 3.73 1.99 12.00
C ALA A 71 4.61 1.94 13.26
N PHE A 72 5.21 0.78 13.54
CA PHE A 72 6.21 0.65 14.58
C PHE A 72 7.52 1.36 14.22
N MET A 73 8.08 1.07 13.05
CA MET A 73 9.40 1.59 12.63
C MET A 73 9.46 3.11 12.62
N VAL A 74 8.39 3.79 12.18
CA VAL A 74 8.38 5.26 12.09
C VAL A 74 8.33 5.96 13.45
N LYS A 75 8.02 5.24 14.53
CA LYS A 75 8.09 5.78 15.90
C LYS A 75 9.50 5.68 16.50
N SER A 76 10.38 4.85 15.94
CA SER A 76 11.75 4.68 16.42
C SER A 76 12.74 5.42 15.52
N LYS A 77 13.54 6.30 16.13
CA LYS A 77 14.63 7.04 15.43
C LYS A 77 15.74 6.12 14.90
N LYS A 78 15.84 4.89 15.40
CA LYS A 78 16.89 3.92 14.98
C LYS A 78 16.74 3.50 13.52
N PHE A 79 15.51 3.46 12.99
CA PHE A 79 15.28 3.13 11.59
C PHE A 79 15.61 4.28 10.65
N GLU A 80 15.75 5.51 11.14
CA GLU A 80 15.93 6.71 10.29
C GLU A 80 17.12 6.59 9.34
N VAL A 81 18.29 6.18 9.86
CA VAL A 81 19.50 5.98 9.05
C VAL A 81 19.29 4.91 7.98
N HIS A 82 18.56 3.83 8.30
CA HIS A 82 18.28 2.76 7.35
C HIS A 82 17.25 3.20 6.30
N LEU A 83 16.21 3.92 6.71
CA LEU A 83 15.22 4.51 5.81
C LEU A 83 15.89 5.48 4.83
N ILE A 84 16.76 6.38 5.29
CA ILE A 84 17.50 7.30 4.40
C ILE A 84 18.37 6.52 3.41
N LYS A 85 19.08 5.48 3.85
CA LYS A 85 19.88 4.64 2.93
C LYS A 85 19.03 3.99 1.83
N PHE A 86 17.85 3.47 2.19
CA PHE A 86 16.92 2.91 1.21
C PHE A 86 16.39 3.98 0.26
N LEU A 87 16.09 5.17 0.79
CA LEU A 87 15.57 6.28 0.02
C LEU A 87 16.58 6.76 -1.02
N LEU A 88 17.83 6.97 -0.62
CA LEU A 88 18.90 7.38 -1.52
C LEU A 88 19.11 6.37 -2.65
N LYS A 89 19.06 5.06 -2.32
CA LYS A 89 19.13 4.00 -3.34
C LYS A 89 17.93 4.05 -4.30
N GLN A 90 16.72 4.27 -3.79
CA GLN A 90 15.52 4.36 -4.62
C GLN A 90 15.59 5.57 -5.57
N VAL A 91 16.14 6.70 -5.11
CA VAL A 91 16.38 7.90 -5.92
C VAL A 91 17.46 7.66 -6.97
N GLU A 92 18.53 6.91 -6.65
CA GLU A 92 19.54 6.46 -7.63
C GLU A 92 18.97 5.63 -8.76
N GLU A 93 17.97 4.81 -8.45
CA GLU A 93 17.21 4.01 -9.44
C GLU A 93 16.22 4.86 -10.25
N GLY A 94 16.18 6.18 -10.08
CA GLY A 94 15.28 7.09 -10.80
C GLY A 94 13.82 7.01 -10.34
N VAL A 95 13.60 6.59 -9.08
CA VAL A 95 12.27 6.46 -8.50
C VAL A 95 12.14 7.44 -7.33
N SER A 96 11.51 8.58 -7.60
CA SER A 96 11.10 9.56 -6.59
C SER A 96 9.79 10.20 -7.02
N VAL A 97 8.94 10.52 -6.06
CA VAL A 97 7.75 11.34 -6.29
C VAL A 97 8.05 12.84 -6.18
N LEU A 98 9.12 13.22 -5.47
CA LEU A 98 9.56 14.61 -5.37
C LEU A 98 10.72 14.88 -6.34
N PRO A 99 10.70 15.98 -7.11
CA PRO A 99 11.80 16.40 -7.97
C PRO A 99 12.89 17.06 -7.12
N CYS A 100 13.70 16.26 -6.42
CA CYS A 100 14.79 16.77 -5.60
C CYS A 100 16.09 16.01 -5.87
N GLU A 101 17.19 16.76 -5.95
CA GLU A 101 18.53 16.20 -5.93
C GLU A 101 18.84 15.57 -4.57
N LYS A 102 19.79 14.62 -4.52
CA LYS A 102 20.09 13.85 -3.31
C LYS A 102 20.47 14.73 -2.12
N ASP A 103 21.27 15.76 -2.35
CA ASP A 103 21.77 16.63 -1.28
C ASP A 103 20.64 17.46 -0.67
N VAL A 104 19.69 17.90 -1.50
CA VAL A 104 18.46 18.54 -1.05
C VAL A 104 17.62 17.54 -0.26
N LEU A 105 17.50 16.29 -0.73
CA LEU A 105 16.71 15.25 -0.06
C LEU A 105 17.17 15.00 1.39
N ILE A 106 18.48 14.91 1.63
CA ILE A 106 19.04 14.72 2.98
C ILE A 106 18.74 15.94 3.86
N SER A 107 18.77 17.14 3.27
CA SER A 107 18.49 18.38 4.01
C SER A 107 17.03 18.50 4.45
N ILE A 108 16.09 17.82 3.77
CA ILE A 108 14.63 17.91 4.00
C ILE A 108 14.05 16.74 4.81
N THR A 109 14.83 15.68 5.07
CA THR A 109 14.36 14.51 5.80
C THR A 109 14.47 14.71 7.31
N TYR A 110 13.42 15.26 7.93
CA TYR A 110 13.42 15.59 9.37
C TYR A 110 12.76 14.55 10.28
N SER A 111 12.07 13.56 9.72
CA SER A 111 11.39 12.53 10.52
C SER A 111 11.33 11.18 9.81
N SER A 112 11.40 10.10 10.60
CA SER A 112 11.23 8.72 10.11
C SER A 112 9.94 8.55 9.31
N SER A 113 8.84 9.17 9.75
CA SER A 113 7.55 9.12 9.05
C SER A 113 7.59 9.79 7.67
N PHE A 114 8.23 10.96 7.56
CA PHE A 114 8.39 11.65 6.27
C PHE A 114 9.20 10.79 5.29
N ILE A 115 10.34 10.26 5.75
CA ILE A 115 11.21 9.40 4.95
C ILE A 115 10.47 8.12 4.51
N ALA A 116 9.74 7.49 5.44
CA ALA A 116 8.97 6.27 5.15
C ALA A 116 7.85 6.53 4.14
N LEU A 117 7.13 7.65 4.25
CA LEU A 117 6.10 8.01 3.27
C LEU A 117 6.68 8.30 1.89
N LEU A 118 7.82 8.98 1.81
CA LEU A 118 8.49 9.23 0.54
C LEU A 118 8.94 7.92 -0.12
N LEU A 119 9.55 7.02 0.66
CA LEU A 119 9.93 5.67 0.24
C LEU A 119 8.76 4.85 -0.28
N LEU A 120 7.69 4.77 0.51
CA LEU A 120 6.48 4.02 0.16
C LEU A 120 5.77 4.62 -1.05
N SER A 121 5.79 5.95 -1.21
CA SER A 121 5.25 6.62 -2.39
C SER A 121 6.07 6.28 -3.65
N GLY A 122 7.40 6.21 -3.54
CA GLY A 122 8.26 5.72 -4.61
C GLY A 122 7.98 4.25 -4.97
N GLU A 123 7.72 3.40 -3.97
CA GLU A 123 7.38 1.99 -4.20
C GLU A 123 6.01 1.84 -4.86
N LEU A 124 5.03 2.63 -4.42
CA LEU A 124 3.71 2.70 -5.04
C LEU A 124 3.81 3.16 -6.50
N LEU A 125 4.69 4.12 -6.80
CA LEU A 125 4.96 4.56 -8.17
C LEU A 125 5.56 3.43 -9.02
N LYS A 126 6.48 2.62 -8.49
CA LYS A 126 6.99 1.43 -9.18
C LYS A 126 5.86 0.46 -9.52
N HIS A 127 5.01 0.15 -8.55
CA HIS A 127 3.87 -0.76 -8.73
C HIS A 127 2.84 -0.20 -9.73
N LEU A 128 2.56 1.11 -9.68
CA LEU A 128 1.66 1.77 -10.62
C LEU A 128 2.16 1.67 -12.06
N ARG A 129 3.47 1.84 -12.30
CA ARG A 129 4.05 1.68 -13.64
C ARG A 129 3.85 0.27 -14.21
N VAL A 130 3.87 -0.77 -13.35
CA VAL A 130 3.54 -2.15 -13.76
C VAL A 130 2.05 -2.25 -14.07
N ALA A 131 1.18 -1.75 -13.19
CA ALA A 131 -0.27 -1.82 -13.33
C ALA A 131 -0.79 -1.09 -14.58
N GLN A 132 -0.17 0.03 -14.95
CA GLN A 132 -0.49 0.77 -16.18
C GLN A 132 -0.15 0.00 -17.45
N ARG A 133 0.82 -0.92 -17.40
CA ARG A 133 1.16 -1.81 -18.53
C ARG A 133 0.27 -3.05 -18.54
N SER A 134 0.08 -3.64 -17.37
CA SER A 134 -0.69 -4.87 -17.18
C SER A 134 -1.18 -4.96 -15.73
N LEU A 135 -2.50 -4.87 -15.56
CA LEU A 135 -3.14 -5.11 -14.26
C LEU A 135 -2.90 -6.54 -13.77
N LEU A 136 -2.77 -7.51 -14.68
CA LEU A 136 -2.50 -8.90 -14.36
C LEU A 136 -1.11 -9.08 -13.76
N ASP A 137 -0.10 -8.46 -14.37
CA ASP A 137 1.26 -8.49 -13.82
C ASP A 137 1.32 -7.77 -12.47
N ALA A 138 0.63 -6.65 -12.32
CA ALA A 138 0.53 -5.99 -11.02
C ALA A 138 -0.12 -6.89 -9.97
N ALA A 139 -1.19 -7.62 -10.31
CA ALA A 139 -1.84 -8.54 -9.39
C ALA A 139 -0.94 -9.71 -8.95
N ALA A 140 0.03 -10.12 -9.76
CA ALA A 140 0.96 -11.20 -9.44
C ALA A 140 2.28 -10.76 -8.81
N TYR A 141 2.81 -9.60 -9.19
CA TYR A 141 4.19 -9.19 -8.87
C TYR A 141 4.29 -7.87 -8.12
N ALA A 142 3.32 -6.98 -8.29
CA ALA A 142 3.39 -5.61 -7.79
C ALA A 142 2.02 -5.12 -7.29
N PRO A 143 1.40 -5.82 -6.32
CA PRO A 143 0.09 -5.44 -5.81
C PRO A 143 0.17 -4.05 -5.17
N LEU A 144 -0.76 -3.18 -5.53
CA LEU A 144 -0.78 -1.78 -5.09
C LEU A 144 -1.31 -1.64 -3.66
N TYR A 145 -2.27 -2.49 -3.28
CA TYR A 145 -3.00 -2.38 -2.00
C TYR A 145 -2.09 -2.50 -0.77
N GLY A 146 -1.02 -3.30 -0.82
CA GLY A 146 -0.17 -3.50 0.35
C GLY A 146 0.68 -2.28 0.68
N VAL A 147 1.22 -1.63 -0.36
CA VAL A 147 1.95 -0.37 -0.21
C VAL A 147 1.02 0.75 0.26
N LEU A 148 -0.20 0.86 -0.30
CA LEU A 148 -1.21 1.80 0.16
C LEU A 148 -1.59 1.61 1.64
N ALA A 149 -1.76 0.35 2.07
CA ALA A 149 -2.04 0.03 3.46
C ALA A 149 -0.91 0.49 4.40
N CYS A 150 0.36 0.31 3.97
CA CYS A 150 1.52 0.81 4.71
C CYS A 150 1.54 2.34 4.79
N ILE A 151 1.28 3.05 3.69
CA ILE A 151 1.18 4.52 3.64
C ILE A 151 0.13 5.00 4.63
N ARG A 152 -1.09 4.44 4.55
CA ARG A 152 -2.19 4.78 5.44
C ARG A 152 -1.84 4.54 6.91
N SER A 153 -1.17 3.42 7.20
CA SER A 153 -0.71 3.09 8.55
C SER A 153 0.29 4.12 9.08
N VAL A 154 1.25 4.57 8.25
CA VAL A 154 2.19 5.63 8.64
C VAL A 154 1.50 6.97 8.87
N ILE A 155 0.54 7.35 8.03
CA ILE A 155 -0.26 8.58 8.22
C ILE A 155 -1.04 8.53 9.53
N ALA A 156 -1.63 7.38 9.88
CA ALA A 156 -2.38 7.20 11.12
C ALA A 156 -1.51 7.43 12.38
N GLN A 157 -0.18 7.25 12.28
CA GLN A 157 0.77 7.49 13.37
C GLN A 157 1.13 8.96 13.57
N LEU A 158 0.79 9.84 12.63
CA LEU A 158 1.18 11.25 12.64
C LEU A 158 0.13 12.12 13.30
N ASP A 159 0.61 13.07 14.10
CA ASP A 159 -0.18 14.22 14.51
C ASP A 159 0.32 15.46 13.76
N PHE A 160 -0.35 15.75 12.64
CA PHE A 160 0.00 16.87 11.78
C PHE A 160 -0.18 18.23 12.47
N LYS A 161 -0.92 18.31 13.59
CA LYS A 161 -1.08 19.56 14.37
C LYS A 161 0.18 19.95 15.12
N LEU A 162 1.11 19.01 15.33
CA LEU A 162 2.40 19.26 15.97
C LEU A 162 3.45 19.83 15.01
N LEU A 163 3.18 19.83 13.70
CA LEU A 163 4.07 20.41 12.69
C LEU A 163 3.92 21.93 12.71
N LYS A 164 4.92 22.62 13.29
CA LYS A 164 4.86 24.08 13.51
C LYS A 164 5.85 24.85 12.65
N ASP A 165 6.93 24.23 12.20
CA ASP A 165 7.95 24.92 11.43
C ASP A 165 7.54 25.03 9.95
N LYS A 166 7.71 26.23 9.39
CA LYS A 166 7.27 26.57 8.03
C LYS A 166 7.91 25.70 6.96
N LEU A 167 9.17 25.32 7.17
CA LEU A 167 9.94 24.57 6.20
C LEU A 167 9.45 23.11 6.11
N SER A 168 9.20 22.45 7.24
CA SER A 168 8.54 21.13 7.25
C SER A 168 7.13 21.20 6.68
N LEU A 169 6.33 22.24 7.01
CA LEU A 169 4.99 22.39 6.45
C LEU A 169 4.97 22.42 4.92
N ASN A 170 5.91 23.13 4.30
CA ASN A 170 6.03 23.16 2.83
C ASN A 170 6.36 21.78 2.25
N GLN A 171 7.27 21.04 2.87
CA GLN A 171 7.66 19.72 2.39
C GLN A 171 6.54 18.69 2.55
N TRP A 172 5.86 18.72 3.69
CA TRP A 172 4.67 17.90 3.92
C TRP A 172 3.57 18.24 2.92
N THR A 173 3.37 19.53 2.61
CA THR A 173 2.43 19.96 1.57
C THR A 173 2.76 19.30 0.23
N LEU A 174 4.01 19.38 -0.22
CA LEU A 174 4.43 18.78 -1.49
C LEU A 174 4.29 17.26 -1.50
N LEU A 175 4.71 16.58 -0.41
CA LEU A 175 4.61 15.13 -0.33
C LEU A 175 3.15 14.66 -0.34
N ILE A 176 2.27 15.32 0.43
CA ILE A 176 0.85 14.97 0.48
C ILE A 176 0.17 15.27 -0.87
N GLN A 177 0.53 16.36 -1.54
CA GLN A 177 0.05 16.66 -2.89
C GLN A 177 0.39 15.55 -3.88
N GLU A 178 1.65 15.13 -3.92
CA GLU A 178 2.10 14.05 -4.81
C GLU A 178 1.44 12.72 -4.44
N LEU A 179 1.27 12.45 -3.15
CA LEU A 179 0.60 11.23 -2.69
C LEU A 179 -0.87 11.18 -3.13
N ILE A 180 -1.60 12.30 -3.03
CA ILE A 180 -2.99 12.39 -3.50
C ILE A 180 -3.06 12.16 -5.01
N SER A 181 -2.24 12.88 -5.78
CA SER A 181 -2.13 12.73 -7.24
C SER A 181 -1.82 11.28 -7.65
N LEU A 182 -0.85 10.65 -6.96
CA LEU A 182 -0.48 9.25 -7.18
C LEU A 182 -1.65 8.31 -6.87
N SER A 183 -2.36 8.53 -5.77
CA SER A 183 -3.49 7.70 -5.34
C SER A 183 -4.68 7.80 -6.30
N ILE A 184 -4.93 8.98 -6.88
CA ILE A 184 -5.95 9.17 -7.93
C ILE A 184 -5.57 8.37 -9.18
N LYS A 185 -4.31 8.41 -9.62
CA LYS A 185 -3.84 7.61 -10.76
C LYS A 185 -3.99 6.11 -10.48
N VAL A 186 -3.67 5.67 -9.27
CA VAL A 186 -3.89 4.28 -8.84
C VAL A 186 -5.36 3.89 -8.93
N ALA A 187 -6.26 4.74 -8.42
CA ALA A 187 -7.70 4.51 -8.53
C ALA A 187 -8.17 4.41 -9.99
N SER A 188 -7.73 5.32 -10.87
CA SER A 188 -8.13 5.30 -12.29
C SER A 188 -7.72 4.01 -13.02
N VAL A 189 -6.59 3.41 -12.62
CA VAL A 189 -6.07 2.19 -13.24
C VAL A 189 -6.91 0.97 -12.87
N VAL A 190 -7.45 0.92 -11.65
CA VAL A 190 -8.28 -0.21 -11.18
C VAL A 190 -9.79 -0.01 -11.40
N GLU A 191 -10.22 1.24 -11.66
CA GLU A 191 -11.62 1.62 -11.85
C GLU A 191 -12.38 0.77 -12.88
N PRO A 192 -11.82 0.46 -14.08
CA PRO A 192 -12.52 -0.34 -15.09
C PRO A 192 -12.93 -1.73 -14.61
N VAL A 193 -12.21 -2.30 -13.64
CA VAL A 193 -12.51 -3.62 -13.08
C VAL A 193 -13.58 -3.53 -12.00
N VAL A 194 -13.48 -2.56 -11.09
CA VAL A 194 -14.39 -2.44 -9.93
C VAL A 194 -15.75 -1.83 -10.25
N CYS A 195 -15.85 -1.07 -11.35
CA CYS A 195 -17.11 -0.45 -11.81
C CYS A 195 -17.85 -1.30 -12.86
N ASN A 196 -17.28 -2.43 -13.29
CA ASN A 196 -17.91 -3.31 -14.27
C ASN A 196 -18.98 -4.21 -13.63
N SER A 197 -20.09 -4.44 -14.32
CA SER A 197 -21.16 -5.36 -13.90
C SER A 197 -20.75 -6.83 -14.03
N SER A 198 -19.77 -7.14 -14.90
CA SER A 198 -19.22 -8.48 -15.12
C SER A 198 -17.69 -8.38 -15.28
N PRO A 199 -16.93 -8.28 -14.18
CA PRO A 199 -15.48 -8.05 -14.22
C PRO A 199 -14.70 -9.20 -14.88
N GLU A 200 -15.30 -10.40 -14.95
CA GLU A 200 -14.71 -11.58 -15.56
C GLU A 200 -14.81 -11.59 -17.09
N GLY A 201 -15.77 -10.87 -17.68
CA GLY A 201 -16.05 -10.87 -19.13
C GLY A 201 -15.39 -9.73 -19.93
N HIS A 202 -14.59 -8.89 -19.29
CA HIS A 202 -13.94 -7.70 -19.88
C HIS A 202 -12.42 -7.71 -19.74
N LEU A 203 -11.84 -8.89 -19.55
CA LEU A 203 -10.39 -9.03 -19.51
C LEU A 203 -9.84 -8.84 -20.94
N PRO A 204 -8.79 -8.03 -21.15
CA PRO A 204 -8.07 -7.96 -22.42
C PRO A 204 -7.25 -9.25 -22.60
N MET A 205 -7.93 -10.38 -22.80
CA MET A 205 -7.31 -11.71 -22.77
C MET A 205 -7.65 -12.57 -23.99
N ASP A 206 -8.46 -12.06 -24.92
CA ASP A 206 -9.11 -12.88 -25.95
C ASP A 206 -8.37 -12.96 -27.29
N THR A 207 -7.12 -12.51 -27.46
CA THR A 207 -6.55 -12.45 -28.83
C THR A 207 -5.15 -12.98 -29.13
N ASP A 208 -4.29 -13.40 -28.19
CA ASP A 208 -2.96 -13.91 -28.58
C ASP A 208 -2.45 -15.11 -27.73
N SER A 209 -1.74 -16.04 -28.37
CA SER A 209 -1.12 -17.21 -27.72
C SER A 209 -0.08 -16.84 -26.65
N ASP A 210 0.57 -15.69 -26.79
CA ASP A 210 1.56 -15.18 -25.84
C ASP A 210 0.90 -14.69 -24.54
N SER A 211 -0.29 -14.09 -24.63
CA SER A 211 -1.12 -13.72 -23.47
C SER A 211 -1.49 -14.95 -22.64
N LEU A 212 -1.62 -16.11 -23.28
CA LEU A 212 -1.94 -17.38 -22.64
C LEU A 212 -0.81 -17.94 -21.78
N LEU A 213 0.44 -17.84 -22.27
CA LEU A 213 1.62 -18.26 -21.52
C LEU A 213 1.86 -17.35 -20.32
N GLN A 214 1.66 -16.05 -20.49
CA GLN A 214 1.71 -15.07 -19.40
C GLN A 214 0.61 -15.35 -18.36
N LEU A 215 -0.60 -15.71 -18.79
CA LEU A 215 -1.71 -16.09 -17.92
C LEU A 215 -1.37 -17.30 -17.05
N GLN A 216 -0.90 -18.38 -17.67
CA GLN A 216 -0.53 -19.60 -16.95
C GLN A 216 0.64 -19.36 -15.98
N ALA A 217 1.63 -18.55 -16.36
CA ALA A 217 2.72 -18.17 -15.47
C ALA A 217 2.23 -17.35 -14.26
N THR A 218 1.31 -16.41 -14.49
CA THR A 218 0.70 -15.56 -13.47
C THR A 218 -0.09 -16.39 -12.46
N VAL A 219 -0.96 -17.28 -12.92
CA VAL A 219 -1.77 -18.18 -12.07
C VAL A 219 -0.90 -19.12 -11.24
N ARG A 220 0.08 -19.78 -11.87
CA ARG A 220 1.00 -20.71 -11.17
C ARG A 220 1.73 -20.01 -10.03
N ARG A 221 2.08 -18.74 -10.22
CA ARG A 221 2.87 -17.98 -9.25
C ARG A 221 2.03 -17.28 -8.18
N ALA A 222 0.86 -16.76 -8.53
CA ALA A 222 -0.05 -16.12 -7.58
C ALA A 222 -0.67 -17.12 -6.57
N ILE A 223 -0.86 -18.38 -6.96
CA ILE A 223 -1.57 -19.38 -6.15
C ILE A 223 -0.62 -20.39 -5.50
N GLY A 224 0.62 -20.49 -5.99
CA GLY A 224 1.58 -21.49 -5.54
C GLY A 224 1.06 -22.94 -5.72
N LYS A 225 1.63 -23.89 -4.98
CA LYS A 225 1.32 -25.34 -5.08
C LYS A 225 -0.14 -25.73 -4.83
N ARG A 226 -1.03 -24.81 -4.45
CA ARG A 226 -2.42 -25.08 -4.05
C ARG A 226 -3.29 -25.67 -5.16
N PHE A 227 -2.95 -25.44 -6.43
CA PHE A 227 -3.68 -26.01 -7.57
C PHE A 227 -3.16 -27.37 -8.04
N GLN A 228 -1.98 -27.82 -7.58
CA GLN A 228 -1.47 -29.18 -7.90
C GLN A 228 -2.39 -30.27 -7.31
N SER A 229 -3.12 -29.97 -6.24
CA SER A 229 -4.01 -30.94 -5.56
C SER A 229 -5.44 -31.00 -6.12
N ALA A 230 -5.83 -30.10 -7.03
CA ALA A 230 -7.19 -30.04 -7.58
C ALA A 230 -7.37 -30.79 -8.90
N VAL A 231 -6.33 -31.50 -9.36
CA VAL A 231 -6.36 -32.39 -10.54
C VAL A 231 -6.03 -33.81 -10.06
N VAL A 232 -6.90 -34.39 -9.23
CA VAL A 232 -6.93 -35.85 -9.04
C VAL A 232 -8.28 -36.32 -9.53
N GLY A 233 -8.30 -36.88 -10.72
CA GLY A 233 -9.53 -37.38 -11.34
C GLY A 233 -9.46 -37.54 -12.85
N SER A 234 -8.38 -38.10 -13.38
CA SER A 234 -8.47 -38.89 -14.61
C SER A 234 -7.27 -39.83 -14.64
N GLU A 235 -7.58 -41.12 -14.65
CA GLU A 235 -6.61 -42.20 -14.67
C GLU A 235 -5.78 -42.18 -15.96
N CYS A 236 -4.57 -42.73 -15.82
CA CYS A 236 -3.71 -43.31 -16.85
C CYS A 236 -2.46 -42.50 -17.29
N ALA A 237 -1.34 -43.21 -17.13
CA ALA A 237 -0.06 -43.12 -17.83
C ALA A 237 1.02 -42.14 -17.33
N SER A 238 2.20 -42.75 -17.21
CA SER A 238 3.48 -42.32 -16.67
C SER A 238 4.24 -41.30 -17.53
N LEU A 239 4.89 -40.38 -16.81
CA LEU A 239 6.22 -39.75 -17.02
C LEU A 239 6.61 -39.18 -18.41
N GLU A 240 7.12 -37.94 -18.34
CA GLU A 240 7.85 -37.15 -19.35
C GLU A 240 7.03 -36.20 -20.24
N SER A 241 6.52 -35.12 -19.63
CA SER A 241 6.35 -33.78 -20.21
C SER A 241 5.75 -32.85 -19.16
N ASP A 242 6.47 -31.78 -18.79
CA ASP A 242 6.10 -30.79 -17.78
C ASP A 242 4.92 -29.85 -18.20
N GLN A 243 4.07 -30.31 -19.13
CA GLN A 243 2.92 -29.58 -19.62
C GLN A 243 1.62 -30.13 -19.02
N VAL A 244 1.39 -29.83 -17.73
CA VAL A 244 0.02 -29.80 -17.20
C VAL A 244 -0.71 -28.68 -17.94
N ILE A 245 -1.47 -29.04 -18.99
CA ILE A 245 -2.42 -28.15 -19.65
C ILE A 245 -3.51 -27.85 -18.61
N LEU A 246 -3.37 -26.70 -17.96
CA LEU A 246 -4.36 -26.21 -17.01
C LEU A 246 -5.64 -25.90 -17.82
N ASP A 247 -6.78 -26.45 -17.40
CA ASP A 247 -8.09 -26.20 -18.01
C ASP A 247 -8.26 -24.69 -18.25
N MET A 248 -8.44 -24.30 -19.51
CA MET A 248 -8.42 -22.90 -19.92
C MET A 248 -9.52 -22.10 -19.23
N VAL A 249 -10.70 -22.71 -19.05
CA VAL A 249 -11.84 -22.07 -18.38
C VAL A 249 -11.53 -21.83 -16.91
N LYS A 250 -10.91 -22.80 -16.24
CA LYS A 250 -10.51 -22.66 -14.83
C LYS A 250 -9.38 -21.65 -14.66
N THR A 251 -8.38 -21.67 -15.54
CA THR A 251 -7.26 -20.71 -15.53
C THR A 251 -7.78 -19.29 -15.71
N HIS A 252 -8.72 -19.10 -16.64
CA HIS A 252 -9.37 -17.82 -16.89
C HIS A 252 -10.15 -17.33 -15.66
N ALA A 253 -11.05 -18.16 -15.12
CA ALA A 253 -11.86 -17.82 -13.95
C ALA A 253 -11.00 -17.44 -12.73
N VAL A 254 -9.97 -18.22 -12.47
CA VAL A 254 -9.04 -18.00 -11.36
C VAL A 254 -8.23 -16.70 -11.53
N THR A 255 -7.78 -16.42 -12.76
CA THR A 255 -7.09 -15.16 -13.05
C THR A 255 -8.03 -13.97 -12.87
N ALA A 256 -9.25 -14.06 -13.38
CA ALA A 256 -10.26 -13.02 -13.21
C ALA A 256 -10.50 -12.72 -11.73
N GLN A 257 -10.58 -13.76 -10.89
CA GLN A 257 -10.71 -13.63 -9.44
C GLN A 257 -9.48 -12.96 -8.78
N ILE A 258 -8.26 -13.34 -9.17
CA ILE A 258 -7.03 -12.71 -8.66
C ILE A 258 -6.99 -11.22 -9.02
N LEU A 259 -7.31 -10.91 -10.29
CA LEU A 259 -7.34 -9.54 -10.77
C LEU A 259 -8.39 -8.71 -10.02
N LEU A 260 -9.62 -9.23 -9.94
CA LEU A 260 -10.72 -8.59 -9.24
C LEU A 260 -10.37 -8.33 -7.77
N LEU A 261 -9.78 -9.32 -7.09
CA LEU A 261 -9.34 -9.19 -5.70
C LEU A 261 -8.29 -8.08 -5.56
N CYS A 262 -7.28 -8.05 -6.44
CA CYS A 262 -6.24 -7.04 -6.43
C CYS A 262 -6.82 -5.63 -6.66
N CYS A 263 -7.65 -5.46 -7.69
CA CYS A 263 -8.27 -4.19 -8.04
C CYS A 263 -9.22 -3.69 -6.94
N TRP A 264 -10.08 -4.56 -6.40
CA TRP A 264 -10.98 -4.20 -5.30
C TRP A 264 -10.22 -3.83 -4.03
N ARG A 265 -9.20 -4.61 -3.63
CA ARG A 265 -8.38 -4.27 -2.45
C ARG A 265 -7.64 -2.95 -2.63
N THR A 266 -7.14 -2.70 -3.84
CA THR A 266 -6.46 -1.43 -4.17
C THR A 266 -7.43 -0.27 -4.04
N HIS A 267 -8.63 -0.41 -4.61
CA HIS A 267 -9.70 0.59 -4.49
C HIS A 267 -10.08 0.87 -3.04
N LYS A 268 -10.28 -0.19 -2.23
CA LYS A 268 -10.51 -0.10 -0.79
C LYS A 268 -9.43 0.74 -0.11
N GLU A 269 -8.15 0.42 -0.32
CA GLU A 269 -7.07 1.14 0.38
C GLU A 269 -6.93 2.59 -0.08
N VAL A 270 -7.22 2.93 -1.35
CA VAL A 270 -7.30 4.35 -1.79
C VAL A 270 -8.44 5.08 -1.07
N SER A 271 -9.63 4.49 -1.03
CA SER A 271 -10.79 5.05 -0.32
C SER A 271 -10.50 5.30 1.17
N LEU A 272 -9.89 4.32 1.84
CA LEU A 272 -9.52 4.45 3.25
C LEU A 272 -8.40 5.47 3.45
N LEU A 273 -7.43 5.54 2.54
CA LEU A 273 -6.34 6.52 2.58
C LEU A 273 -6.88 7.95 2.47
N PHE A 274 -7.77 8.24 1.53
CA PHE A 274 -8.38 9.56 1.42
C PHE A 274 -9.25 9.93 2.62
N GLY A 275 -9.95 8.94 3.20
CA GLY A 275 -10.64 9.14 4.46
C GLY A 275 -9.66 9.51 5.60
N GLU A 276 -8.54 8.80 5.71
CA GLU A 276 -7.51 9.07 6.72
C GLU A 276 -6.87 10.46 6.52
N ILE A 277 -6.55 10.82 5.28
CA ILE A 277 -6.05 12.15 4.91
C ILE A 277 -7.03 13.24 5.34
N SER A 278 -8.32 13.06 5.03
CA SER A 278 -9.37 14.03 5.37
C SER A 278 -9.57 14.20 6.89
N ASP A 279 -9.39 13.12 7.66
CA ASP A 279 -9.58 13.15 9.12
C ASP A 279 -8.35 13.69 9.88
N LYS A 280 -7.14 13.41 9.38
CA LYS A 280 -5.89 13.68 10.10
C LYS A 280 -5.18 14.95 9.67
N ILE A 281 -5.27 15.35 8.41
CA ILE A 281 -4.43 16.42 7.86
C ILE A 281 -5.19 17.75 7.88
N PRO A 282 -4.68 18.79 8.58
CA PRO A 282 -5.35 20.09 8.64
C PRO A 282 -5.44 20.77 7.28
N VAL A 283 -6.61 21.33 6.98
CA VAL A 283 -6.86 22.15 5.77
C VAL A 283 -6.34 23.56 5.98
N LYS A 284 -5.76 24.16 4.94
CA LYS A 284 -5.32 25.56 4.94
C LYS A 284 -6.53 26.48 5.13
N SER A 285 -6.56 27.18 6.26
CA SER A 285 -7.56 28.23 6.48
C SER A 285 -7.18 29.50 5.71
N ALA A 286 -8.16 30.11 5.06
CA ALA A 286 -8.02 31.41 4.41
C ALA A 286 -7.98 32.58 5.42
N SER A 287 -8.39 32.36 6.67
CA SER A 287 -8.60 33.42 7.67
C SER A 287 -7.45 33.58 8.69
N GLU A 288 -6.44 32.70 8.68
CA GLU A 288 -5.29 32.80 9.58
C GLU A 288 -4.10 33.45 8.87
N SER A 289 -3.46 34.43 9.53
CA SER A 289 -2.26 35.12 9.01
C SER A 289 -1.04 34.20 8.81
N ILE A 290 -1.12 32.96 9.30
CA ILE A 290 -0.14 31.89 9.10
C ILE A 290 -0.94 30.68 8.61
N SER A 291 -0.77 30.28 7.33
CA SER A 291 -1.42 29.09 6.79
C SER A 291 -0.86 27.84 7.48
N SER A 292 -1.50 27.41 8.57
CA SER A 292 -1.07 26.30 9.42
C SER A 292 -1.46 24.92 8.86
N GLY A 293 -2.23 24.88 7.77
CA GLY A 293 -2.69 23.66 7.11
C GLY A 293 -1.77 23.13 6.01
N ILE A 294 -1.89 21.83 5.74
CA ILE A 294 -1.15 21.11 4.70
C ILE A 294 -2.04 20.91 3.47
N LEU A 295 -3.31 20.52 3.69
CA LEU A 295 -4.26 20.31 2.59
C LEU A 295 -4.74 21.64 2.03
N ASP A 296 -4.67 21.79 0.70
CA ASP A 296 -5.31 22.89 0.00
C ASP A 296 -6.75 22.54 -0.45
N ILE A 297 -7.49 23.56 -0.86
CA ILE A 297 -8.89 23.41 -1.30
C ILE A 297 -8.98 22.54 -2.56
N VAL A 298 -7.99 22.61 -3.45
CA VAL A 298 -7.98 21.84 -4.70
C VAL A 298 -7.89 20.35 -4.40
N GLN A 299 -6.99 19.95 -3.50
CA GLN A 299 -6.84 18.58 -3.02
C GLN A 299 -8.10 18.06 -2.34
N VAL A 300 -8.77 18.90 -1.54
CA VAL A 300 -10.06 18.54 -0.91
C VAL A 300 -11.13 18.30 -1.98
N LEU A 301 -11.18 19.13 -3.02
CA LEU A 301 -12.09 18.96 -4.15
C LEU A 301 -11.76 17.70 -4.95
N ASP A 302 -10.48 17.42 -5.23
CA ASP A 302 -10.04 16.21 -5.94
C ASP A 302 -10.46 14.93 -5.19
N ILE A 303 -10.30 14.91 -3.86
CA ILE A 303 -10.76 13.82 -3.00
C ILE A 303 -12.30 13.71 -3.04
N GLY A 304 -13.00 14.85 -3.02
CA GLY A 304 -14.45 14.91 -3.12
C GLY A 304 -14.97 14.35 -4.46
N GLU A 305 -14.36 14.75 -5.58
CA GLU A 305 -14.69 14.26 -6.91
C GLU A 305 -14.45 12.76 -7.01
N TYR A 306 -13.32 12.27 -6.47
CA TYR A 306 -13.07 10.84 -6.36
C TYR A 306 -14.23 10.12 -5.66
N PHE A 307 -14.62 10.53 -4.45
CA PHE A 307 -15.68 9.84 -3.72
C PHE A 307 -17.04 9.96 -4.43
N MET A 308 -17.38 11.11 -4.98
CA MET A 308 -18.61 11.28 -5.76
C MET A 308 -18.66 10.32 -6.95
N ARG A 309 -17.55 10.18 -7.67
CA ARG A 309 -17.41 9.23 -8.77
C ARG A 309 -17.53 7.78 -8.29
N GLN A 310 -16.88 7.43 -7.18
CA GLN A 310 -16.95 6.07 -6.65
C GLN A 310 -18.35 5.71 -6.14
N MET A 311 -19.00 6.60 -5.41
CA MET A 311 -20.35 6.37 -4.86
C MET A 311 -21.43 6.26 -5.94
N THR A 312 -21.18 6.80 -7.14
CA THR A 312 -22.12 6.73 -8.28
C THR A 312 -21.84 5.56 -9.23
N LEU A 313 -20.57 5.13 -9.37
CA LEU A 313 -20.18 4.14 -10.38
C LEU A 313 -19.85 2.75 -9.81
N VAL A 314 -19.42 2.65 -8.55
CA VAL A 314 -18.97 1.39 -7.96
C VAL A 314 -20.14 0.44 -7.76
N LYS A 315 -20.03 -0.76 -8.31
CA LYS A 315 -21.05 -1.82 -8.19
C LYS A 315 -20.67 -2.91 -7.19
N HIS A 316 -19.37 -3.10 -6.95
CA HIS A 316 -18.91 -4.09 -5.99
C HIS A 316 -19.25 -3.65 -4.56
N LYS A 317 -20.10 -4.43 -3.87
CA LYS A 317 -20.61 -4.09 -2.52
C LYS A 317 -19.48 -3.78 -1.53
N GLY A 318 -18.48 -4.65 -1.45
CA GLY A 318 -17.35 -4.44 -0.54
C GLY A 318 -16.45 -3.26 -0.94
N ALA A 319 -16.52 -2.77 -2.18
CA ALA A 319 -15.77 -1.59 -2.62
C ALA A 319 -16.54 -0.33 -2.17
N PHE A 320 -17.84 -0.34 -2.40
CA PHE A 320 -18.76 0.71 -1.98
C PHE A 320 -18.75 0.92 -0.47
N GLU A 321 -18.83 -0.15 0.33
CA GLU A 321 -18.81 -0.06 1.80
C GLU A 321 -17.55 0.64 2.33
N GLN A 322 -16.40 0.43 1.69
CA GLN A 322 -15.13 1.04 2.09
C GLN A 322 -15.02 2.49 1.60
N ALA A 323 -15.51 2.78 0.40
CA ALA A 323 -15.66 4.14 -0.10
C ALA A 323 -16.57 4.97 0.81
N TYR A 324 -17.68 4.39 1.30
CA TYR A 324 -18.59 5.02 2.24
C TYR A 324 -17.90 5.42 3.56
N ILE A 325 -17.05 4.55 4.12
CA ILE A 325 -16.27 4.86 5.33
C ILE A 325 -15.35 6.07 5.08
N GLY A 326 -14.63 6.07 3.95
CA GLY A 326 -13.74 7.19 3.59
C GLY A 326 -14.51 8.50 3.33
N PHE A 327 -15.61 8.41 2.59
CA PHE A 327 -16.48 9.54 2.28
C PHE A 327 -17.11 10.15 3.54
N SER A 328 -17.50 9.31 4.50
CA SER A 328 -18.02 9.76 5.79
C SER A 328 -16.98 10.60 6.54
N LYS A 329 -15.70 10.21 6.53
CA LYS A 329 -14.61 11.01 7.12
C LYS A 329 -14.43 12.35 6.41
N LEU A 330 -14.51 12.38 5.08
CA LEU A 330 -14.48 13.63 4.30
C LEU A 330 -15.65 14.55 4.70
N CYS A 331 -16.87 14.03 4.76
CA CYS A 331 -18.06 14.81 5.14
C CYS A 331 -17.92 15.37 6.57
N CYS A 332 -17.44 14.56 7.51
CA CYS A 332 -17.17 15.01 8.88
C CYS A 332 -16.14 16.14 8.94
N MET A 333 -15.12 16.13 8.07
CA MET A 333 -14.16 17.23 7.98
C MET A 333 -14.82 18.50 7.42
N LEU A 334 -15.60 18.39 6.33
CA LEU A 334 -16.28 19.52 5.69
C LEU A 334 -17.37 20.16 6.56
N TRP A 335 -17.94 19.40 7.50
CA TRP A 335 -18.98 19.89 8.40
C TRP A 335 -18.44 20.72 9.58
N ARG A 336 -17.14 20.57 9.92
CA ARG A 336 -16.50 21.25 11.06
C ARG A 336 -16.12 22.69 10.73
#